data_AF-A0A661VFH9-F1
#
_entry.id   AF-A0A661VFH9-F1
#
_cell.length_a   1.000
_cell.length_b   1.000
_cell.length_c   1.000
_cell.angle_alpha   90.00
_cell.angle_beta   90.00
_cell.angle_gamma   90.00
#
_symmetry.space_group_name_H-M   'P 1'
#
loop_
_entity.id
_entity.type
_entity.pdbx_description
1 polymer ?
#
loop_
_entity_poly.entity_id
_entity_poly.type
_entity_poly.pdbx_seq_one_letter_code
_entity_poly.pdbx_strand_id
1 'polypeptide(L)'
;LAGIAPSGTIPHALILIFGDTVKATQAFDRHIEPEVNRIALVDTFKDEAEESLRVAAALGDRLWGVRLDTPAERGRVTPDLVREVRARLDQAGYTHVKIVVSGGIDPARIRLFRERKSPVDAFGIGSAIAGAPPIDFTADIKVIEGRPVAKRGRIPGITPNPRLHKVDLSQVQA
;
A
#
# COMPACT_ATOMS: atom_id res chain seq x y z
N LEU A 1 -2.97 15.19 10.40
CA LEU A 1 -3.92 15.64 9.36
C LEU A 1 -5.12 14.72 9.25
N ALA A 2 -4.97 13.42 8.94
CA ALA A 2 -6.12 12.52 8.75
C ALA A 2 -6.72 11.90 10.03
N GLY A 3 -6.11 12.09 11.21
CA GLY A 3 -6.57 11.45 12.45
C GLY A 3 -6.37 9.92 12.48
N ILE A 4 -5.56 9.38 11.57
CA ILE A 4 -5.27 7.95 11.44
C ILE A 4 -3.85 7.68 11.98
N ALA A 5 -3.69 6.61 12.75
CA ALA A 5 -2.38 6.16 13.21
C ALA A 5 -1.52 5.70 12.01
N PRO A 6 -0.28 6.19 11.87
CA PRO A 6 0.59 5.75 10.78
C PRO A 6 0.96 4.28 10.95
N SER A 7 0.96 3.54 9.84
CA SER A 7 1.36 2.14 9.80
C SER A 7 2.62 1.96 8.95
N GLY A 8 3.51 1.06 9.38
CA GLY A 8 4.73 0.74 8.65
C GLY A 8 5.24 -0.66 8.99
N THR A 9 6.27 -1.10 8.26
CA THR A 9 6.95 -2.39 8.49
C THR A 9 8.45 -2.15 8.62
N ILE A 10 9.20 -3.22 8.86
CA ILE A 10 10.66 -3.18 8.86
C ILE A 10 11.18 -2.79 7.46
N PRO A 11 12.10 -1.82 7.33
CA PRO A 11 12.75 -1.48 6.06
C PRO A 11 13.96 -2.39 5.76
N HIS A 12 14.30 -2.55 4.48
CA HIS A 12 15.52 -3.27 4.06
C HIS A 12 16.79 -2.76 4.76
N ALA A 13 16.89 -1.44 4.99
CA ALA A 13 18.04 -0.84 5.67
C ALA A 13 18.31 -1.44 7.05
N LEU A 14 17.27 -1.76 7.83
CA LEU A 14 17.44 -2.41 9.13
C LEU A 14 18.03 -3.81 8.96
N ILE A 15 17.49 -4.59 8.02
CA ILE A 15 17.95 -5.95 7.74
C ILE A 15 19.40 -5.95 7.26
N LEU A 16 19.77 -5.01 6.40
CA LEU A 16 21.13 -4.84 5.91
C LEU A 16 22.12 -4.52 7.04
N ILE A 17 21.76 -3.63 7.97
CA ILE A 17 22.62 -3.29 9.13
C ILE A 17 22.85 -4.51 10.03
N PHE A 18 21.82 -5.32 10.26
CA PHE A 18 21.95 -6.55 11.06
C PHE A 18 22.61 -7.71 10.31
N GLY A 19 22.68 -7.64 8.98
CA GLY A 19 23.20 -8.68 8.10
C GLY A 19 22.36 -9.96 8.06
N ASP A 20 21.17 -9.96 8.66
CA ASP A 20 20.27 -11.12 8.70
C ASP A 20 18.83 -10.70 9.05
N THR A 21 17.86 -11.22 8.29
CA THR A 21 16.44 -10.87 8.43
C THR A 21 15.86 -11.31 9.77
N VAL A 22 16.23 -12.49 10.26
CA VAL A 22 15.72 -13.02 11.53
C VAL A 22 16.22 -12.15 12.68
N LYS A 23 17.53 -11.83 12.72
CA LYS A 23 18.10 -10.97 13.75
C LYS A 23 17.46 -9.58 13.76
N ALA A 24 17.26 -8.98 12.58
CA ALA A 24 16.60 -7.68 12.46
C ALA A 24 15.14 -7.73 12.94
N THR A 25 14.40 -8.77 12.56
CA THR A 25 12.99 -8.94 12.95
C THR A 25 12.85 -9.18 14.46
N GLN A 26 13.71 -10.00 15.05
CA GLN A 26 13.75 -10.19 16.50
C GLN A 26 14.17 -8.92 17.24
N ALA A 27 15.08 -8.11 16.68
CA ALA A 27 15.42 -6.82 17.26
C ALA A 27 14.24 -5.85 17.22
N PHE A 28 13.51 -5.78 16.10
CA PHE A 28 12.27 -5.01 16.00
C PHE A 28 11.23 -5.47 17.03
N ASP A 29 11.03 -6.79 17.15
CA ASP A 29 10.10 -7.39 18.11
C ASP A 29 10.39 -7.00 19.57
N ARG A 30 11.67 -6.86 19.95
CA ARG A 30 12.07 -6.48 21.31
C ARG A 30 11.90 -5.00 21.64
N HIS A 31 11.97 -4.11 20.65
CA HIS A 31 12.10 -2.66 20.90
C HIS A 31 10.89 -1.85 20.50
N ILE A 32 10.03 -2.37 19.62
CA ILE A 32 8.84 -1.65 19.15
C ILE A 32 7.63 -2.07 19.99
N GLU A 33 6.69 -1.16 20.17
CA GLU A 33 5.48 -1.35 20.98
C GLU A 33 4.66 -2.55 20.48
N PRO A 34 4.09 -3.40 21.36
CA PRO A 34 3.38 -4.63 20.97
C PRO A 34 2.19 -4.43 20.02
N GLU A 35 1.58 -3.25 20.03
CA GLU A 35 0.45 -2.89 19.18
C GLU A 35 0.83 -2.75 17.70
N VAL A 36 2.12 -2.59 17.40
CA VAL A 36 2.63 -2.53 16.03
C VAL A 36 2.82 -3.95 15.50
N ASN A 37 2.13 -4.29 14.41
CA ASN A 37 2.25 -5.60 13.77
C ASN A 37 3.70 -5.92 13.38
N ARG A 38 4.18 -7.11 13.74
CA ARG A 38 5.48 -7.63 13.29
C ARG A 38 5.34 -8.15 11.86
N ILE A 39 5.72 -7.30 10.91
CA ILE A 39 5.72 -7.62 9.48
C ILE A 39 7.16 -7.65 8.98
N ALA A 40 7.66 -8.85 8.68
CA ALA A 40 9.03 -9.07 8.24
C ALA A 40 9.18 -8.90 6.73
N LEU A 41 10.25 -8.25 6.29
CA LEU A 41 10.57 -8.08 4.87
C LEU A 41 11.48 -9.23 4.42
N VAL A 42 11.03 -10.07 3.49
CA VAL A 42 11.61 -11.41 3.28
C VAL A 42 12.39 -11.56 1.96
N ASP A 43 12.58 -10.48 1.22
CA ASP A 43 13.22 -10.44 -0.10
C ASP A 43 14.60 -9.75 -0.09
N THR A 44 15.23 -9.62 1.08
CA THR A 44 16.52 -8.91 1.21
C THR A 44 17.73 -9.75 0.82
N PHE A 45 17.83 -10.99 1.33
CA PHE A 45 19.02 -11.83 1.15
C PHE A 45 18.73 -13.15 0.45
N LYS A 46 17.67 -13.84 0.87
CA LYS A 46 17.33 -15.18 0.38
C LYS A 46 16.09 -15.15 -0.50
N ASP A 47 15.75 -16.31 -1.03
CA ASP A 47 14.46 -16.57 -1.63
C ASP A 47 13.34 -16.32 -0.61
N GLU A 48 12.27 -15.69 -1.06
CA GLU A 48 11.18 -15.21 -0.21
C GLU A 48 10.48 -16.34 0.54
N ALA A 49 10.36 -17.52 -0.07
CA ALA A 49 9.71 -18.66 0.55
C ALA A 49 10.60 -19.29 1.63
N GLU A 50 11.92 -19.37 1.40
CA GLU A 50 12.89 -19.78 2.42
C GLU A 50 12.93 -18.79 3.59
N GLU A 51 13.05 -17.51 3.28
CA GLU A 51 13.21 -16.47 4.31
C GLU A 51 11.94 -16.31 5.15
N SER A 52 10.75 -16.47 4.54
CA SER A 52 9.46 -16.50 5.24
C SER A 52 9.40 -17.60 6.30
N LEU A 53 9.89 -18.81 5.99
CA LEU A 53 9.93 -19.90 6.95
C LEU A 53 10.91 -19.62 8.09
N ARG A 54 12.07 -19.01 7.78
CA ARG A 54 13.07 -18.65 8.80
C ARG A 54 12.52 -17.66 9.82
N VAL A 55 11.85 -16.59 9.36
CA VAL A 55 11.26 -15.59 10.27
C VAL A 55 10.06 -16.15 11.03
N ALA A 56 9.22 -16.97 10.38
CA ALA A 56 8.09 -17.62 11.03
C ALA A 56 8.54 -18.55 12.16
N ALA A 57 9.57 -19.37 11.92
CA ALA A 57 10.16 -20.23 12.95
C ALA A 57 10.74 -19.45 14.14
N ALA A 58 11.32 -18.27 13.88
CA ALA A 58 11.97 -17.48 14.92
C ALA A 58 11.00 -16.66 15.79
N LEU A 59 9.88 -16.22 15.22
CA LEU A 59 8.90 -15.37 15.92
C LEU A 59 7.65 -16.13 16.37
N GLY A 60 7.29 -17.24 15.71
CA GLY A 60 6.10 -18.02 16.01
C GLY A 60 4.83 -17.18 15.92
N ASP A 61 4.00 -17.24 16.97
CA ASP A 61 2.72 -16.51 17.07
C ASP A 61 2.88 -14.99 17.10
N ARG A 62 4.09 -14.49 17.41
CA ARG A 62 4.37 -13.04 17.38
C ARG A 62 4.50 -12.49 15.96
N LEU A 63 4.75 -13.35 14.96
CA LEU A 63 4.83 -12.90 13.58
C LEU A 63 3.41 -12.67 13.04
N TRP A 64 3.07 -11.40 12.80
CA TRP A 64 1.80 -11.08 12.18
C TRP A 64 1.81 -11.41 10.68
N GLY A 65 2.92 -11.15 9.99
CA GLY A 65 3.00 -11.41 8.55
C GLY A 65 4.38 -11.23 7.93
N VAL A 66 4.47 -11.55 6.64
CA VAL A 66 5.62 -11.30 5.78
C VAL A 66 5.23 -10.30 4.69
N ARG A 67 6.18 -9.45 4.29
CA ARG A 67 6.05 -8.51 3.18
C ARG A 67 6.97 -8.93 2.05
N LEU A 68 6.38 -9.11 0.87
CA LEU A 68 7.07 -9.37 -0.40
C LEU A 68 7.19 -8.04 -1.15
N ASP A 69 8.42 -7.61 -1.43
CA ASP A 69 8.73 -6.38 -2.16
C ASP A 69 9.66 -6.62 -3.36
N THR A 70 9.64 -7.86 -3.88
CA THR A 70 10.60 -8.40 -4.85
C THR A 70 10.88 -7.41 -5.99
N PRO A 71 12.14 -7.07 -6.27
CA PRO A 71 12.49 -6.06 -7.27
C PRO A 71 12.22 -6.54 -8.69
N ALA A 72 12.21 -5.59 -9.65
CA ALA A 72 11.87 -5.87 -11.04
C ALA A 72 12.88 -6.80 -11.72
N GLU A 73 14.15 -6.66 -11.35
CA GLU A 73 15.29 -7.46 -11.80
C GLU A 73 15.16 -8.94 -11.38
N ARG A 74 14.29 -9.22 -10.40
CA ARG A 74 13.96 -10.57 -9.91
C ARG A 74 12.56 -11.02 -10.34
N GLY A 75 11.92 -10.30 -11.26
CA GLY A 75 10.62 -10.66 -11.82
C GLY A 75 9.40 -10.07 -11.11
N ARG A 76 9.60 -9.23 -10.09
CA ARG A 76 8.55 -8.69 -9.19
C ARG A 76 7.81 -9.78 -8.41
N VAL A 77 7.00 -9.34 -7.45
CA VAL A 77 6.05 -10.25 -6.79
C VAL A 77 5.00 -10.70 -7.81
N THR A 78 4.84 -12.02 -7.94
CA THR A 78 3.84 -12.66 -8.82
C THR A 78 2.76 -13.40 -8.01
N PRO A 79 1.58 -13.66 -8.60
CA PRO A 79 0.56 -14.49 -7.95
C PRO A 79 1.05 -15.89 -7.57
N ASP A 80 1.96 -16.47 -8.36
CA ASP A 80 2.48 -17.81 -8.13
C ASP A 80 3.51 -17.81 -6.99
N LEU A 81 4.37 -16.80 -6.90
CA LEU A 81 5.28 -16.61 -5.75
C LEU A 81 4.49 -16.50 -4.43
N VAL A 82 3.42 -15.70 -4.41
CA VAL A 82 2.55 -15.58 -3.23
C VAL A 82 1.93 -16.93 -2.85
N ARG A 83 1.47 -17.72 -3.83
CA ARG A 83 0.92 -19.05 -3.56
C ARG A 83 1.98 -20.01 -3.02
N GLU A 84 3.20 -19.95 -3.53
CA GLU A 84 4.31 -20.74 -3.02
C GLU A 84 4.62 -20.40 -1.56
N VAL A 85 4.81 -19.10 -1.26
CA VAL A 85 5.06 -18.63 0.11
C VAL A 85 3.94 -19.08 1.06
N ARG A 86 2.68 -18.90 0.63
CA ARG A 86 1.51 -19.36 1.40
C ARG A 86 1.56 -20.87 1.66
N ALA A 87 1.74 -21.67 0.62
CA ALA A 87 1.77 -23.12 0.71
C ALA A 87 2.89 -23.61 1.65
N ARG A 88 4.09 -23.02 1.57
CA ARG A 88 5.20 -23.36 2.45
C ARG A 88 4.91 -23.01 3.91
N LEU A 89 4.40 -21.80 4.17
CA LEU A 89 4.01 -21.39 5.52
C LEU A 89 2.94 -22.32 6.10
N ASP A 90 1.93 -22.69 5.30
CA ASP A 90 0.84 -23.57 5.73
C ASP A 90 1.34 -24.99 6.04
N GLN A 91 2.21 -25.55 5.18
CA GLN A 91 2.84 -26.86 5.40
C GLN A 91 3.69 -26.88 6.69
N ALA A 92 4.30 -25.75 7.04
CA ALA A 92 5.06 -25.59 8.27
C ALA A 92 4.19 -25.22 9.49
N GLY A 93 2.86 -25.13 9.33
CA GLY A 93 1.90 -24.85 10.41
C GLY A 93 1.62 -23.36 10.68
N TYR A 94 2.26 -22.45 9.94
CA TYR A 94 2.14 -20.99 10.13
C TYR A 94 0.97 -20.38 9.33
N THR A 95 -0.22 -20.97 9.47
CA THR A 95 -1.43 -20.56 8.74
C THR A 95 -1.94 -19.17 9.13
N HIS A 96 -1.55 -18.66 10.30
CA HIS A 96 -1.91 -17.32 10.79
C HIS A 96 -1.11 -16.19 10.16
N VAL A 97 0.10 -16.48 9.67
CA VAL A 97 1.05 -15.47 9.16
C VAL A 97 0.48 -14.84 7.88
N LYS A 98 0.26 -13.54 7.86
CA LYS A 98 -0.32 -12.80 6.72
C LYS A 98 0.70 -12.54 5.61
N ILE A 99 0.24 -12.39 4.37
CA ILE A 99 1.09 -12.02 3.23
C ILE A 99 0.73 -10.61 2.74
N VAL A 100 1.68 -9.70 2.88
CA VAL A 100 1.61 -8.33 2.36
C VAL A 100 2.42 -8.24 1.08
N VAL A 101 1.87 -7.62 0.04
CA VAL A 101 2.57 -7.40 -1.23
C VAL A 101 2.77 -5.92 -1.47
N SER A 102 4.00 -5.50 -1.75
CA SER A 102 4.33 -4.13 -2.16
C SER A 102 5.15 -4.13 -3.46
N GLY A 103 5.69 -2.98 -3.85
CA GLY A 103 6.58 -2.88 -5.00
C GLY A 103 5.85 -2.76 -6.33
N GLY A 104 5.64 -1.53 -6.79
CA GLY A 104 5.04 -1.25 -8.10
C GLY A 104 3.62 -1.81 -8.25
N ILE A 105 2.82 -1.79 -7.18
CA ILE A 105 1.42 -2.23 -7.22
C ILE A 105 0.53 -1.12 -7.78
N ASP A 106 -0.28 -1.48 -8.77
CA ASP A 106 -1.24 -0.61 -9.45
C ASP A 106 -2.61 -1.32 -9.61
N PRO A 107 -3.65 -0.65 -10.12
CA PRO A 107 -4.96 -1.27 -10.30
C PRO A 107 -4.99 -2.48 -11.26
N ALA A 108 -4.05 -2.60 -12.19
CA ALA A 108 -3.97 -3.75 -13.10
C ALA A 108 -3.37 -4.97 -12.39
N ARG A 109 -2.31 -4.77 -11.60
CA ARG A 109 -1.70 -5.81 -10.78
C ARG A 109 -2.64 -6.30 -9.70
N ILE A 110 -3.36 -5.41 -9.01
CA ILE A 110 -4.39 -5.81 -8.03
C ILE A 110 -5.45 -6.70 -8.69
N ARG A 111 -5.91 -6.35 -9.90
CA ARG A 111 -6.84 -7.18 -10.68
C ARG A 111 -6.25 -8.56 -10.98
N LEU A 112 -5.00 -8.62 -11.44
CA LEU A 112 -4.29 -9.88 -11.69
C LEU A 112 -4.25 -10.78 -10.45
N PHE A 113 -3.86 -10.26 -9.28
CA PHE A 113 -3.82 -11.04 -8.03
C PHE A 113 -5.22 -11.57 -7.64
N ARG A 114 -6.26 -10.72 -7.78
CA ARG A 114 -7.65 -11.10 -7.46
C ARG A 114 -8.21 -12.16 -8.41
N GLU A 115 -8.04 -11.99 -9.73
CA GLU A 115 -8.50 -12.94 -10.75
C GLU A 115 -7.83 -14.30 -10.58
N ARG A 116 -6.54 -14.29 -10.24
CA ARG A 116 -5.76 -15.48 -9.93
C ARG A 116 -6.04 -16.06 -8.55
N LYS A 117 -6.96 -15.47 -7.77
CA LYS A 117 -7.29 -15.88 -6.38
C LYS A 117 -6.02 -16.08 -5.54
N SER A 118 -5.03 -15.20 -5.72
CA SER A 118 -3.78 -15.27 -5.00
C SER A 118 -4.00 -14.88 -3.53
N PRO A 119 -3.45 -15.63 -2.55
CA PRO A 119 -3.69 -15.42 -1.13
C PRO A 119 -2.89 -14.23 -0.58
N VAL A 120 -3.26 -13.01 -1.02
CA VAL A 120 -2.71 -11.75 -0.52
C VAL A 120 -3.67 -11.17 0.53
N ASP A 121 -3.15 -10.79 1.69
CA ASP A 121 -3.92 -10.18 2.78
C ASP A 121 -3.92 -8.65 2.71
N ALA A 122 -2.85 -8.03 2.20
CA ALA A 122 -2.76 -6.58 2.07
C ALA A 122 -1.84 -6.13 0.92
N PHE A 123 -2.10 -4.94 0.38
CA PHE A 123 -1.27 -4.30 -0.65
C PHE A 123 -0.65 -2.99 -0.16
N GLY A 124 0.66 -2.84 -0.29
CA GLY A 124 1.37 -1.57 -0.14
C GLY A 124 1.42 -0.84 -1.48
N ILE A 125 0.71 0.29 -1.58
CA ILE A 125 0.58 1.07 -2.82
C ILE A 125 1.24 2.43 -2.63
N GLY A 126 2.25 2.73 -3.46
CA GLY A 126 2.99 3.99 -3.42
C GLY A 126 2.73 4.85 -4.65
N SER A 127 3.61 4.74 -5.64
CA SER A 127 3.67 5.61 -6.83
C SER A 127 2.36 5.67 -7.63
N ALA A 128 1.57 4.60 -7.69
CA ALA A 128 0.29 4.60 -8.39
C ALA A 128 -0.75 5.57 -7.80
N ILE A 129 -0.63 5.92 -6.51
CA ILE A 129 -1.49 6.90 -5.83
C ILE A 129 -0.77 8.24 -5.75
N ALA A 130 0.41 8.27 -5.14
CA ALA A 130 1.13 9.51 -4.86
C ALA A 130 1.65 10.21 -6.12
N GLY A 131 1.91 9.44 -7.19
CA GLY A 131 2.35 9.95 -8.49
C GLY A 131 1.21 10.08 -9.50
N ALA A 132 -0.06 10.02 -9.06
CA ALA A 132 -1.19 10.20 -9.97
C ALA A 132 -1.13 11.60 -10.62
N PRO A 133 -1.35 11.71 -11.95
CA PRO A 133 -1.33 13.00 -12.61
C PRO A 133 -2.43 13.90 -12.01
N PRO A 134 -2.16 15.20 -11.83
CA PRO A 134 -3.17 16.12 -11.34
C PRO A 134 -4.34 16.18 -12.31
N ILE A 135 -5.55 16.35 -11.77
CA ILE A 135 -6.71 16.65 -12.61
C ILE A 135 -6.66 18.12 -12.96
N ASP A 136 -6.53 18.42 -14.26
CA ASP A 136 -6.48 19.78 -14.75
C ASP A 136 -7.87 20.43 -14.69
N PHE A 137 -8.08 21.26 -13.66
CA PHE A 137 -9.30 22.02 -13.46
C PHE A 137 -9.04 23.51 -13.66
N THR A 138 -9.92 24.16 -14.42
CA THR A 138 -9.94 25.62 -14.57
C THR A 138 -11.20 26.19 -13.91
N ALA A 139 -11.07 27.27 -13.16
CA ALA A 139 -12.20 28.07 -12.70
C ALA A 139 -12.46 29.21 -13.69
N ASP A 140 -13.72 29.34 -14.14
CA ASP A 140 -14.14 30.36 -15.10
C ASP A 140 -15.38 31.09 -14.59
N ILE A 141 -15.44 32.41 -14.79
CA ILE A 141 -16.65 33.20 -14.55
C ILE A 141 -17.72 32.82 -15.59
N LYS A 142 -18.94 32.54 -15.12
CA LYS A 142 -20.08 32.13 -15.94
C LYS A 142 -21.27 33.11 -15.88
N VAL A 143 -21.28 33.98 -14.87
CA VAL A 143 -22.32 35.00 -14.62
C VAL A 143 -21.66 36.22 -13.97
N ILE A 144 -21.98 37.42 -14.45
CA ILE A 144 -21.61 38.68 -13.81
C ILE A 144 -22.91 39.44 -13.56
N GLU A 145 -23.20 39.79 -12.30
CA GLU A 145 -24.40 40.57 -11.93
C GLU A 145 -25.70 40.00 -12.52
N GLY A 146 -25.88 38.67 -12.45
CA GLY A 146 -27.06 37.99 -13.01
C GLY A 146 -27.07 37.81 -14.53
N ARG A 147 -26.12 38.41 -15.28
CA ARG A 147 -26.01 38.27 -16.74
C ARG A 147 -25.11 37.08 -17.11
N PRO A 148 -25.61 36.09 -17.89
CA PRO A 148 -24.78 35.00 -18.40
C PRO A 148 -23.65 35.51 -19.30
N VAL A 149 -22.40 35.24 -18.92
CA VAL A 149 -21.20 35.60 -19.70
C VAL A 149 -20.10 34.57 -19.47
N ALA A 150 -19.29 34.26 -20.48
CA ALA A 150 -18.13 33.37 -20.34
C ALA A 150 -17.08 33.65 -21.42
N LYS A 151 -15.85 33.17 -21.20
CA LYS A 151 -14.79 33.17 -22.25
C LYS A 151 -15.13 32.20 -23.38
N ARG A 152 -14.46 32.36 -24.54
CA ARG A 152 -14.56 31.43 -25.67
C ARG A 152 -14.27 29.98 -25.24
N GLY A 153 -15.05 29.04 -25.78
CA GLY A 153 -14.96 27.61 -25.43
C GLY A 153 -15.72 27.20 -24.16
N ARG A 154 -16.46 28.13 -23.53
CA ARG A 154 -17.34 27.86 -22.38
C ARG A 154 -18.76 28.33 -22.68
N ILE A 155 -19.77 27.60 -22.19
CA ILE A 155 -21.18 27.98 -22.29
C ILE A 155 -21.48 29.04 -21.21
N PRO A 156 -22.01 30.24 -21.50
CA PRO A 156 -22.42 31.20 -20.47
C PRO A 156 -23.56 30.70 -19.57
N GLY A 157 -23.66 31.19 -18.34
CA GLY A 157 -24.77 30.91 -17.42
C GLY A 157 -24.53 29.77 -16.43
N ILE A 158 -25.39 29.67 -15.41
CA ILE A 158 -25.31 28.60 -14.40
C ILE A 158 -25.56 27.27 -15.10
N THR A 159 -24.66 26.30 -14.89
CA THR A 159 -24.86 24.92 -15.35
C THR A 159 -25.49 24.13 -14.20
N PRO A 160 -26.79 23.77 -14.29
CA PRO A 160 -27.44 23.02 -13.22
C PRO A 160 -26.77 21.65 -13.08
N ASN A 161 -26.32 21.35 -11.87
CA ASN A 161 -25.81 20.02 -11.54
C ASN A 161 -26.32 19.70 -10.13
N PRO A 162 -27.18 18.68 -9.98
CA PRO A 162 -27.81 18.37 -8.69
C PRO A 162 -26.81 17.94 -7.61
N ARG A 163 -25.55 17.64 -7.99
CA ARG A 163 -24.46 17.35 -7.05
C ARG A 163 -23.70 18.60 -6.61
N LEU A 164 -23.91 19.75 -7.25
CA LEU A 164 -23.31 21.02 -6.81
C LEU A 164 -24.17 21.63 -5.72
N HIS A 165 -23.54 21.95 -4.60
CA HIS A 165 -24.12 22.75 -3.53
C HIS A 165 -23.21 23.95 -3.29
N LYS A 166 -23.80 25.05 -2.81
CA LYS A 166 -23.04 26.23 -2.43
C LYS A 166 -22.20 25.88 -1.20
N VAL A 167 -20.88 26.00 -1.32
CA VAL A 167 -19.98 25.85 -0.18
C VAL A 167 -19.88 27.21 0.51
N ASP A 168 -20.20 27.24 1.80
CA ASP A 168 -19.97 28.43 2.63
C ASP A 168 -18.48 28.50 3.00
N LEU A 169 -17.76 29.39 2.32
CA LEU A 169 -16.33 29.56 2.55
C LEU A 169 -16.01 30.19 3.91
N SER A 170 -16.99 30.78 4.62
CA SER A 170 -16.78 31.27 5.99
C SER A 170 -16.58 30.15 7.01
N GLN A 171 -16.95 28.92 6.65
CA GLN A 171 -16.80 27.72 7.50
C GLN A 171 -15.56 26.89 7.16
N VAL A 172 -14.82 27.25 6.12
CA VAL A 172 -13.57 26.57 5.76
C VAL A 172 -12.43 27.28 6.50
N GLN A 173 -12.10 26.81 7.70
CA GLN A 173 -10.90 27.25 8.41
C GLN A 173 -9.64 26.85 7.61
N ALA A 174 -8.72 27.79 7.45
CA ALA A 174 -7.40 27.58 6.85
C ALA A 174 -6.49 26.78 7.78
#